data_AF-A0A524MWN9-F1
#
_entry.id   AF-A0A524MWN9-F1
#
_cell.length_a   1.000
_cell.length_b   1.000
_cell.length_c   1.000
_cell.angle_alpha   90.00
_cell.angle_beta   90.00
_cell.angle_gamma   90.00
#
_symmetry.space_group_name_H-M   'P 1'
#
loop_
_entity.id
_entity.type
_entity.pdbx_description
1 polymer ?
#
loop_
_entity_poly.entity_id
_entity_poly.type
_entity_poly.pdbx_seq_one_letter_code
_entity_poly.pdbx_strand_id
1 'polypeptide(L)'
;MNARRTLMREMNGQGLWEGTLSSSALATATAVFALSQVDRNANGEFVASGLQWLVRNINDDGGWGDSPESKSNLSATLLCWSALTLADGESAADAVKRAEIWIRETVGTLEPVDIAAAITKFYGNDRTFSTPILTMCAIAGRLGSDGWTYVYQLHYEFAVLPRWLFRFLRLDVVGYALPVLISIGLARHRNKPASCPLCRTTRNIVTGACMRVLRKLQPKHGGFLEAAPLTSFVAMSLAAAGFKGHEVTTRAASFLSEGQRSDGSWPIDTNLSMWVPIQSVNALSRIHLNQDASKV
;
A
#
# COMPACT_ATOMS: atom_id res chain seq x y z
N MET A 1 -21.93 -7.23 -31.91
CA MET A 1 -22.51 -7.43 -30.57
C MET A 1 -22.82 -6.05 -29.98
N ASN A 2 -24.05 -5.77 -29.54
CA ASN A 2 -24.45 -4.42 -29.12
C ASN A 2 -23.99 -4.18 -27.66
N ALA A 3 -23.00 -3.29 -27.45
CA ALA A 3 -22.37 -3.03 -26.15
C ALA A 3 -23.39 -2.74 -25.03
N ARG A 4 -24.52 -2.10 -25.35
CA ARG A 4 -25.64 -1.88 -24.43
C ARG A 4 -26.24 -3.19 -23.89
N ARG A 5 -26.44 -4.20 -24.75
CA ARG A 5 -27.00 -5.50 -24.33
C ARG A 5 -26.02 -6.27 -23.46
N THR A 6 -24.73 -6.20 -23.76
CA THR A 6 -23.70 -6.82 -22.93
C THR A 6 -23.68 -6.16 -21.55
N LEU A 7 -23.64 -4.83 -21.49
CA LEU A 7 -23.65 -4.11 -20.22
C LEU A 7 -24.91 -4.43 -19.40
N MET A 8 -26.11 -4.40 -19.99
CA MET A 8 -27.35 -4.74 -19.27
C MET A 8 -27.40 -6.21 -18.77
N ARG A 9 -26.64 -7.13 -19.39
CA ARG A 9 -26.54 -8.53 -18.94
C ARG A 9 -25.62 -8.70 -17.72
N GLU A 10 -24.62 -7.84 -17.57
CA GLU A 10 -23.68 -7.83 -16.44
C GLU A 10 -24.25 -7.15 -15.19
N MET A 11 -25.49 -6.64 -15.25
CA MET A 11 -26.17 -6.06 -14.10
C MET A 11 -26.70 -7.18 -13.19
N ASN A 12 -26.35 -7.12 -11.90
CA ASN A 12 -26.80 -8.09 -10.91
C ASN A 12 -28.30 -7.94 -10.58
N GLY A 13 -28.84 -8.87 -9.79
CA GLY A 13 -30.26 -8.88 -9.38
C GLY A 13 -30.71 -7.67 -8.53
N GLN A 14 -29.78 -6.82 -8.08
CA GLN A 14 -30.05 -5.59 -7.34
C GLN A 14 -30.02 -4.34 -8.23
N GLY A 15 -29.80 -4.49 -9.54
CA GLY A 15 -29.72 -3.37 -10.48
C GLY A 15 -28.35 -2.68 -10.51
N LEU A 16 -27.30 -3.32 -9.99
CA LEU A 16 -25.94 -2.76 -9.91
C LEU A 16 -24.98 -3.55 -10.80
N TRP A 17 -23.91 -2.88 -11.24
CA TRP A 17 -22.77 -3.54 -11.88
C TRP A 17 -21.67 -3.74 -10.85
N GLU A 18 -21.28 -4.98 -10.67
CA GLU A 18 -20.14 -5.35 -9.84
C GLU A 18 -18.92 -5.54 -10.74
N GLY A 19 -17.81 -4.91 -10.38
CA GLY A 19 -16.54 -5.08 -11.06
C GLY A 19 -15.44 -5.35 -10.04
N THR A 20 -14.50 -6.20 -10.40
CA THR A 20 -13.31 -6.47 -9.60
C THR A 20 -12.09 -5.79 -10.22
N LEU A 21 -11.30 -5.07 -9.42
CA LEU A 21 -10.00 -4.57 -9.87
C LEU A 21 -9.07 -5.73 -10.22
N SER A 22 -8.14 -5.50 -11.15
CA SER A 22 -7.09 -6.48 -11.44
C SER A 22 -6.27 -6.78 -10.17
N SER A 23 -5.70 -7.98 -10.13
CA SER A 23 -4.73 -8.34 -9.10
C SER A 23 -3.50 -7.44 -9.24
N SER A 24 -2.89 -7.08 -8.11
CA SER A 24 -1.77 -6.16 -8.08
C SER A 24 -0.59 -6.73 -7.33
N ALA A 25 0.59 -6.71 -7.97
CA ALA A 25 1.83 -7.16 -7.35
C ALA A 25 2.20 -6.28 -6.16
N LEU A 26 2.03 -4.95 -6.29
CA LEU A 26 2.25 -4.01 -5.20
C LEU A 26 1.32 -4.28 -4.00
N ALA A 27 0.02 -4.47 -4.25
CA ALA A 27 -0.93 -4.75 -3.18
C ALA A 27 -0.65 -6.10 -2.51
N THR A 28 -0.32 -7.12 -3.30
CA THR A 28 0.04 -8.45 -2.80
C THR A 28 1.31 -8.39 -1.94
N ALA A 29 2.36 -7.72 -2.42
CA ALA A 29 3.62 -7.57 -1.70
C ALA A 29 3.45 -6.84 -0.37
N THR A 30 2.71 -5.74 -0.37
CA THR A 30 2.47 -4.97 0.86
C THR A 30 1.60 -5.76 1.86
N ALA A 31 0.56 -6.45 1.40
CA ALA A 31 -0.34 -7.24 2.25
C ALA A 31 0.38 -8.43 2.91
N VAL A 32 1.09 -9.23 2.11
CA VAL A 32 1.92 -10.35 2.59
C VAL A 32 2.91 -9.87 3.64
N PHE A 33 3.62 -8.78 3.33
CA PHE A 33 4.63 -8.26 4.24
C PHE A 33 4.01 -7.76 5.54
N ALA A 34 2.90 -7.02 5.47
CA ALA A 34 2.18 -6.55 6.65
C ALA A 34 1.68 -7.71 7.53
N LEU A 35 1.03 -8.71 6.94
CA LEU A 35 0.55 -9.90 7.67
C LEU A 35 1.69 -10.62 8.39
N SER A 36 2.84 -10.80 7.73
CA SER A 36 4.02 -11.38 8.35
C SER A 36 4.60 -10.52 9.48
N GLN A 37 4.58 -9.19 9.36
CA GLN A 37 5.08 -8.31 10.41
C GLN A 37 4.17 -8.30 11.64
N VAL A 38 2.85 -8.41 11.45
CA VAL A 38 1.88 -8.46 12.55
C VAL A 38 1.98 -9.78 13.30
N ASP A 39 1.81 -10.90 12.59
CA ASP A 39 1.95 -12.25 13.15
C ASP A 39 2.21 -13.26 12.02
N ARG A 40 3.47 -13.69 11.85
CA ARG A 40 3.84 -14.65 10.81
C ARG A 40 3.24 -16.04 11.03
N ASN A 41 3.05 -16.45 12.28
CA ASN A 41 2.54 -17.78 12.59
C ASN A 41 1.04 -17.86 12.31
N ALA A 42 0.29 -16.85 12.78
CA ALA A 42 -1.16 -16.80 12.55
C ALA A 42 -1.51 -16.60 11.07
N ASN A 43 -0.66 -15.91 10.30
CA ASN A 43 -0.92 -15.57 8.90
C ASN A 43 -0.10 -16.39 7.89
N GLY A 44 0.52 -17.50 8.31
CA GLY A 44 1.50 -18.23 7.50
C GLY A 44 0.99 -18.66 6.13
N GLU A 45 -0.25 -19.13 6.03
CA GLU A 45 -0.86 -19.58 4.78
C GLU A 45 -1.11 -18.41 3.82
N PHE A 46 -1.68 -17.31 4.30
CA PHE A 46 -1.89 -16.09 3.51
C PHE A 46 -0.56 -15.55 2.94
N VAL A 47 0.47 -15.52 3.80
CA VAL A 47 1.83 -15.09 3.44
C VAL A 47 2.42 -16.01 2.37
N ALA A 48 2.37 -17.33 2.57
CA ALA A 48 2.94 -18.29 1.63
C ALA A 48 2.26 -18.22 0.25
N SER A 49 0.92 -18.18 0.22
CA SER A 49 0.15 -18.10 -1.02
C SER A 49 0.45 -16.81 -1.81
N GLY A 50 0.53 -15.67 -1.12
CA GLY A 50 0.85 -14.40 -1.76
C GLY A 50 2.29 -14.32 -2.27
N LEU A 51 3.28 -14.86 -1.52
CA LEU A 51 4.66 -14.95 -2.00
C LEU A 51 4.77 -15.84 -3.24
N GLN A 52 4.07 -16.97 -3.26
CA GLN A 52 4.02 -17.84 -4.43
C GLN A 52 3.37 -17.14 -5.63
N TRP A 53 2.34 -16.32 -5.41
CA TRP A 53 1.75 -15.50 -6.45
C TRP A 53 2.75 -14.48 -7.02
N LEU A 54 3.52 -13.78 -6.17
CA LEU A 54 4.54 -12.82 -6.63
C LEU A 54 5.61 -13.47 -7.50
N VAL A 55 6.12 -14.64 -7.08
CA VAL A 55 7.13 -15.39 -7.85
C VAL A 55 6.59 -15.83 -9.21
N ARG A 56 5.31 -16.24 -9.28
CA ARG A 56 4.68 -16.66 -10.55
C ARG A 56 4.38 -15.50 -11.51
N ASN A 57 4.24 -14.28 -10.99
CA ASN A 57 3.84 -13.09 -11.76
C ASN A 57 4.95 -12.04 -11.87
N ILE A 58 6.21 -12.48 -11.80
CA ILE A 58 7.35 -11.64 -12.18
C ILE A 58 7.35 -11.48 -13.71
N ASN A 59 7.62 -10.27 -14.21
CA ASN A 59 7.71 -10.01 -15.64
C ASN A 59 8.98 -10.64 -16.23
N ASP A 60 9.04 -10.80 -17.55
CA ASP A 60 10.21 -11.37 -18.24
C ASP A 60 11.51 -10.58 -17.96
N ASP A 61 11.40 -9.26 -17.80
CA ASP A 61 12.51 -8.37 -17.46
C ASP A 61 13.00 -8.48 -16.01
N GLY A 62 12.31 -9.26 -15.16
CA GLY A 62 12.66 -9.47 -13.75
C GLY A 62 12.05 -8.46 -12.78
N GLY A 63 11.26 -7.50 -13.25
CA GLY A 63 10.52 -6.57 -12.39
C GLY A 63 9.05 -6.95 -12.19
N TRP A 64 8.30 -6.05 -11.54
CA TRP A 64 6.84 -6.11 -11.43
C TRP A 64 6.21 -4.77 -11.81
N GLY A 65 5.03 -4.83 -12.41
CA GLY A 65 4.16 -3.68 -12.64
C GLY A 65 3.00 -3.61 -11.64
N ASP A 66 2.09 -2.65 -11.86
CA ASP A 66 0.92 -2.47 -10.99
C ASP A 66 -0.10 -3.63 -11.10
N SER A 67 -0.13 -4.31 -12.25
CA SER A 67 -0.84 -5.56 -12.54
C SER A 67 0.08 -6.53 -13.29
N PRO A 68 -0.27 -7.82 -13.44
CA PRO A 68 0.50 -8.79 -14.23
C PRO A 68 0.75 -8.36 -15.68
N GLU A 69 -0.17 -7.59 -16.26
CA GLU A 69 -0.06 -7.09 -17.64
C GLU A 69 0.72 -5.77 -17.75
N SER A 70 1.03 -5.15 -16.61
CA SER A 70 1.70 -3.85 -16.58
C SER A 70 3.21 -4.00 -16.73
N LYS A 71 3.83 -3.03 -17.42
CA LYS A 71 5.29 -2.94 -17.47
C LYS A 71 5.87 -2.77 -16.07
N SER A 72 7.09 -3.28 -15.90
CA SER A 72 7.81 -3.18 -14.63
C SER A 72 8.06 -1.72 -14.25
N ASN A 73 7.88 -1.41 -12.97
CA ASN A 73 8.12 -0.08 -12.41
C ASN A 73 8.87 -0.15 -11.08
N LEU A 74 9.56 0.93 -10.73
CA LEU A 74 10.48 0.95 -9.60
C LEU A 74 9.78 0.64 -8.26
N SER A 75 8.58 1.18 -8.06
CA SER A 75 7.83 1.06 -6.82
C SER A 75 7.33 -0.35 -6.58
N ALA A 76 6.66 -0.95 -7.58
CA ALA A 76 6.19 -2.31 -7.50
C ALA A 76 7.35 -3.31 -7.35
N THR A 77 8.43 -3.13 -8.12
CA THR A 77 9.62 -4.00 -8.02
C THR A 77 10.28 -3.93 -6.64
N LEU A 78 10.49 -2.73 -6.07
CA LEU A 78 11.11 -2.60 -4.73
C LEU A 78 10.25 -3.22 -3.63
N LEU A 79 8.93 -3.09 -3.72
CA LEU A 79 8.00 -3.67 -2.74
C LEU A 79 7.97 -5.19 -2.88
N CYS A 80 7.91 -5.75 -4.09
CA CYS A 80 7.97 -7.20 -4.30
C CYS A 80 9.31 -7.77 -3.86
N TRP A 81 10.42 -7.14 -4.23
CA TRP A 81 11.77 -7.50 -3.79
C TRP A 81 11.92 -7.47 -2.25
N SER A 82 11.29 -6.51 -1.59
CA SER A 82 11.25 -6.44 -0.12
C SER A 82 10.37 -7.54 0.48
N ALA A 83 9.21 -7.84 -0.10
CA ALA A 83 8.34 -8.92 0.36
C ALA A 83 9.00 -10.31 0.26
N LEU A 84 9.75 -10.55 -0.82
CA LEU A 84 10.44 -11.82 -1.06
C LEU A 84 11.57 -12.12 -0.07
N THR A 85 11.94 -11.20 0.82
CA THR A 85 12.80 -11.51 1.98
C THR A 85 12.16 -12.50 2.95
N LEU A 86 10.83 -12.67 2.87
CA LEU A 86 10.05 -13.60 3.68
C LEU A 86 9.92 -14.98 3.02
N ALA A 87 10.30 -15.12 1.76
CA ALA A 87 10.15 -16.33 0.97
C ALA A 87 11.40 -17.20 1.07
N ASP A 88 11.18 -18.51 1.14
CA ASP A 88 12.22 -19.52 1.10
C ASP A 88 12.10 -20.32 -0.22
N GLY A 89 13.21 -20.91 -0.67
CA GLY A 89 13.25 -21.80 -1.83
C GLY A 89 13.88 -21.19 -3.09
N GLU A 90 14.21 -22.07 -4.04
CA GLU A 90 15.00 -21.72 -5.22
C GLU A 90 14.29 -20.73 -6.14
N SER A 91 13.00 -20.93 -6.41
CA SER A 91 12.22 -20.01 -7.28
C SER A 91 12.11 -18.60 -6.70
N ALA A 92 12.00 -18.47 -5.38
CA ALA A 92 12.01 -17.16 -4.72
C ALA A 92 13.40 -16.51 -4.79
N ALA A 93 14.46 -17.29 -4.59
CA ALA A 93 15.83 -16.81 -4.74
C ALA A 93 16.14 -16.35 -6.18
N ASP A 94 15.64 -17.06 -7.18
CA ASP A 94 15.73 -16.66 -8.59
C ASP A 94 14.98 -15.34 -8.85
N ALA A 95 13.73 -15.24 -8.39
CA ALA A 95 12.96 -14.01 -8.51
C ALA A 95 13.66 -12.80 -7.85
N VAL A 96 14.27 -12.99 -6.68
CA VAL A 96 15.08 -11.94 -6.02
C VAL A 96 16.28 -11.54 -6.87
N LYS A 97 17.03 -12.49 -7.43
CA LYS A 97 18.19 -12.19 -8.30
C LYS A 97 17.77 -11.41 -9.54
N ARG A 98 16.67 -11.80 -10.19
CA ARG A 98 16.12 -11.10 -11.36
C ARG A 98 15.67 -9.68 -11.02
N ALA A 99 15.01 -9.49 -9.87
CA ALA A 99 14.66 -8.18 -9.36
C ALA A 99 15.90 -7.31 -9.11
N GLU A 100 16.96 -7.87 -8.54
CA GLU A 100 18.21 -7.16 -8.28
C GLU A 100 18.91 -6.71 -9.56
N ILE A 101 18.89 -7.54 -10.62
CA ILE A 101 19.39 -7.17 -11.95
C ILE A 101 18.57 -5.99 -12.49
N TRP A 102 17.24 -6.10 -12.50
CA TRP A 102 16.35 -5.05 -12.99
C TRP A 102 16.53 -3.73 -12.23
N ILE A 103 16.69 -3.78 -10.89
CA ILE A 103 16.94 -2.59 -10.06
C ILE A 103 18.30 -1.98 -10.41
N ARG A 104 19.36 -2.79 -10.60
CA ARG A 104 20.67 -2.27 -11.02
C ARG A 104 20.64 -1.62 -12.40
N GLU A 105 19.87 -2.16 -13.34
CA GLU A 105 19.69 -1.54 -14.65
C GLU A 105 18.92 -0.21 -14.57
N THR A 106 17.94 -0.13 -13.66
CA THR A 106 17.09 1.06 -13.51
C THR A 106 17.71 2.16 -12.65
N VAL A 107 18.38 1.79 -11.56
CA VAL A 107 18.95 2.69 -10.53
C VAL A 107 20.46 2.87 -10.68
N GLY A 108 21.15 1.87 -11.24
CA GLY A 108 22.62 1.80 -11.36
C GLY A 108 23.28 0.93 -10.29
N THR A 109 22.72 0.89 -9.08
CA THR A 109 23.29 0.16 -7.93
C THR A 109 22.18 -0.43 -7.05
N LEU A 110 22.56 -1.27 -6.08
CA LEU A 110 21.67 -1.65 -4.97
C LEU A 110 21.98 -0.89 -3.68
N GLU A 111 22.80 0.17 -3.76
CA GLU A 111 23.19 0.92 -2.57
C GLU A 111 21.97 1.68 -2.02
N PRO A 112 21.73 1.65 -0.70
CA PRO A 112 20.54 2.27 -0.10
C PRO A 112 20.37 3.76 -0.45
N VAL A 113 21.49 4.49 -0.58
CA VAL A 113 21.50 5.91 -0.96
C VAL A 113 20.96 6.14 -2.37
N ASP A 114 21.34 5.30 -3.32
CA ASP A 114 20.94 5.43 -4.72
C ASP A 114 19.49 5.00 -4.92
N ILE A 115 19.06 3.92 -4.23
CA ILE A 115 17.65 3.51 -4.21
C ILE A 115 16.76 4.63 -3.65
N ALA A 116 17.15 5.23 -2.52
CA ALA A 116 16.41 6.33 -1.92
C ALA A 116 16.37 7.58 -2.82
N ALA A 117 17.50 7.91 -3.48
CA ALA A 117 17.58 9.00 -4.42
C ALA A 117 16.71 8.76 -5.66
N ALA A 118 16.72 7.55 -6.22
CA ALA A 118 15.90 7.17 -7.37
C ALA A 118 14.41 7.27 -7.08
N ILE A 119 13.96 6.78 -5.92
CA ILE A 119 12.56 6.91 -5.49
C ILE A 119 12.17 8.37 -5.27
N THR A 120 13.05 9.16 -4.65
CA THR A 120 12.80 10.60 -4.44
C THR A 120 12.74 11.35 -5.77
N LYS A 121 13.59 11.00 -6.73
CA LYS A 121 13.57 11.57 -8.08
C LYS A 121 12.29 11.21 -8.83
N PHE A 122 11.81 9.98 -8.69
CA PHE A 122 10.60 9.49 -9.37
C PHE A 122 9.33 10.21 -8.88
N TYR A 123 9.15 10.34 -7.56
CA TYR A 123 7.97 11.00 -6.97
C TYR A 123 8.14 12.51 -6.74
N GLY A 124 9.34 13.04 -6.98
CA GLY A 124 9.66 14.45 -6.78
C GLY A 124 9.48 14.89 -5.33
N ASN A 125 8.89 16.07 -5.14
CA ASN A 125 8.62 16.61 -3.81
C ASN A 125 7.46 15.91 -3.08
N ASP A 126 6.72 15.03 -3.76
CA ASP A 126 5.62 14.29 -3.14
C ASP A 126 6.17 13.11 -2.32
N ARG A 127 6.16 13.29 -1.00
CA ARG A 127 6.65 12.29 -0.05
C ARG A 127 5.63 11.23 0.32
N THR A 128 4.39 11.35 -0.16
CA THR A 128 3.29 10.47 0.22
C THR A 128 3.49 9.03 -0.25
N PHE A 129 4.18 8.83 -1.39
CA PHE A 129 4.46 7.50 -1.93
C PHE A 129 5.89 7.02 -1.66
N SER A 130 6.89 7.91 -1.71
CA SER A 130 8.29 7.55 -1.45
C SER A 130 8.51 7.06 -0.03
N THR A 131 7.88 7.70 0.97
CA THR A 131 8.08 7.38 2.38
C THR A 131 7.57 5.98 2.76
N PRO A 132 6.36 5.55 2.35
CA PRO A 132 5.90 4.17 2.53
C PRO A 132 6.80 3.11 1.88
N ILE A 133 7.24 3.33 0.64
CA ILE A 133 8.10 2.38 -0.07
C ILE A 133 9.41 2.19 0.69
N LEU A 134 10.08 3.29 1.02
CA LEU A 134 11.34 3.26 1.77
C LEU A 134 11.15 2.68 3.18
N THR A 135 9.98 2.87 3.79
CA THR A 135 9.65 2.26 5.09
C THR A 135 9.61 0.74 4.98
N MET A 136 8.94 0.19 3.97
CA MET A 136 8.92 -1.26 3.76
C MET A 136 10.31 -1.81 3.44
N CYS A 137 11.10 -1.13 2.58
CA CYS A 137 12.48 -1.51 2.30
C CYS A 137 13.35 -1.50 3.57
N ALA A 138 13.17 -0.51 4.46
CA ALA A 138 13.87 -0.44 5.73
C ALA A 138 13.48 -1.59 6.68
N ILE A 139 12.18 -1.90 6.81
CA ILE A 139 11.70 -3.01 7.64
C ILE A 139 12.21 -4.35 7.09
N ALA A 140 12.28 -4.50 5.76
CA ALA A 140 12.80 -5.69 5.09
C ALA A 140 14.34 -5.82 5.15
N GLY A 141 15.05 -4.83 5.73
CA GLY A 141 16.51 -4.83 5.80
C GLY A 141 17.22 -4.54 4.47
N ARG A 142 16.48 -4.21 3.41
CA ARG A 142 17.04 -3.89 2.08
C ARG A 142 17.87 -2.61 2.06
N LEU A 143 17.68 -1.74 3.03
CA LEU A 143 18.43 -0.49 3.18
C LEU A 143 19.59 -0.59 4.20
N GLY A 144 19.95 -1.81 4.63
CA GLY A 144 21.03 -2.05 5.59
C GLY A 144 20.65 -1.70 7.04
N SER A 145 21.64 -1.78 7.95
CA SER A 145 21.45 -1.57 9.39
C SER A 145 20.97 -0.16 9.75
N ASP A 146 21.42 0.85 9.00
CA ASP A 146 21.02 2.26 9.17
C ASP A 146 19.91 2.69 8.21
N GLY A 147 19.20 1.72 7.61
CA GLY A 147 18.26 1.93 6.52
C GLY A 147 17.13 2.92 6.82
N TRP A 148 16.72 3.03 8.09
CA TRP A 148 15.73 4.03 8.47
C TRP A 148 16.18 5.47 8.18
N THR A 149 17.49 5.75 8.12
CA THR A 149 18.04 7.10 7.82
C THR A 149 17.51 7.68 6.50
N TYR A 150 17.19 6.82 5.54
CA TYR A 150 16.61 7.19 4.25
C TYR A 150 15.09 7.43 4.31
N VAL A 151 14.42 7.02 5.39
CA VAL A 151 12.98 7.22 5.59
C VAL A 151 12.75 8.61 6.19
N TYR A 152 11.99 9.43 5.46
CA TYR A 152 11.62 10.77 5.91
C TYR A 152 10.81 10.72 7.22
N GLN A 153 11.24 11.50 8.21
CA GLN A 153 10.46 11.66 9.43
C GLN A 153 9.21 12.48 9.11
N LEU A 154 8.05 11.82 9.18
CA LEU A 154 6.76 12.50 9.11
C LEU A 154 6.41 13.07 10.49
N HIS A 155 5.94 14.32 10.52
CA HIS A 155 5.56 15.04 11.74
C HIS A 155 4.20 14.55 12.26
N TYR A 156 4.16 13.34 12.78
CA TYR A 156 2.93 12.70 13.25
C TYR A 156 2.29 13.40 14.45
N GLU A 157 3.07 14.18 15.19
CA GLU A 157 2.58 15.10 16.22
C GLU A 157 1.45 16.03 15.72
N PHE A 158 1.46 16.39 14.44
CA PHE A 158 0.45 17.25 13.85
C PHE A 158 -0.92 16.60 13.77
N ALA A 159 -1.02 15.27 13.83
CA ALA A 159 -2.29 14.56 13.81
C ALA A 159 -3.21 14.89 15.00
N VAL A 160 -2.65 15.40 16.10
CA VAL A 160 -3.38 15.74 17.33
C VAL A 160 -3.71 17.23 17.41
N LEU A 161 -3.16 18.05 16.51
CA LEU A 161 -3.42 19.48 16.50
C LEU A 161 -4.90 19.79 16.17
N PRO A 162 -5.44 20.90 16.67
CA PRO A 162 -6.78 21.34 16.29
C PRO A 162 -6.91 21.54 14.78
N ARG A 163 -8.04 21.15 14.18
CA ARG A 163 -8.30 21.23 12.73
C ARG A 163 -8.06 22.63 12.14
N TRP A 164 -8.33 23.69 12.91
CA TRP A 164 -8.12 25.07 12.46
C TRP A 164 -6.65 25.41 12.20
N LEU A 165 -5.71 24.72 12.86
CA LEU A 165 -4.28 24.95 12.71
C LEU A 165 -3.70 24.30 11.44
N PHE A 166 -4.34 23.25 10.91
CA PHE A 166 -3.95 22.63 9.64
C PHE A 166 -4.06 23.61 8.46
N ARG A 167 -5.09 24.47 8.47
CA ARG A 167 -5.29 25.52 7.45
C ARG A 167 -4.15 26.54 7.45
N PHE A 168 -3.52 26.77 8.60
CA PHE A 168 -2.40 27.71 8.73
C PHE A 168 -1.06 27.07 8.33
N LEU A 169 -0.91 25.76 8.55
CA LEU A 169 0.33 25.03 8.28
C LEU A 169 0.51 24.59 6.81
N ARG A 170 -0.43 24.94 5.90
CA ARG A 170 -0.44 24.49 4.48
C ARG A 170 -0.12 22.99 4.32
N LEU A 171 -0.58 22.20 5.29
CA LEU A 171 -0.48 20.76 5.20
C LEU A 171 -1.55 20.31 4.23
N ASP A 172 -1.21 20.24 2.93
CA ASP A 172 -1.98 19.57 1.87
C ASP A 172 -2.01 18.04 2.08
N VAL A 173 -2.06 17.61 3.34
CA VAL A 173 -2.25 16.22 3.71
C VAL A 173 -3.74 15.98 3.53
N VAL A 174 -4.10 15.57 2.32
CA VAL A 174 -5.44 15.10 2.01
C VAL A 174 -5.81 14.07 3.08
N GLY A 175 -7.01 14.17 3.68
CA GLY A 175 -7.37 13.44 4.89
C GLY A 175 -7.16 11.91 4.84
N TYR A 176 -7.02 11.34 3.64
CA TYR A 176 -6.64 9.95 3.40
C TYR A 176 -5.24 9.57 3.90
N ALA A 177 -4.29 10.51 3.95
CA ALA A 177 -2.88 10.24 4.27
C ALA A 177 -2.59 10.27 5.78
N LEU A 178 -3.57 10.66 6.62
CA LEU A 178 -3.37 10.81 8.06
C LEU A 178 -3.04 9.48 8.79
N PRO A 179 -3.69 8.33 8.49
CA PRO A 179 -3.33 7.05 9.09
C PRO A 179 -1.88 6.64 8.80
N VAL A 180 -1.45 6.83 7.55
CA VAL A 180 -0.09 6.54 7.09
C VAL A 180 0.92 7.48 7.74
N LEU A 181 0.60 8.77 7.80
CA LEU A 181 1.42 9.78 8.47
C LEU A 181 1.65 9.44 9.94
N ILE A 182 0.60 9.01 10.65
CA ILE A 182 0.70 8.58 12.05
C ILE A 182 1.58 7.35 12.18
N SER A 183 1.25 6.29 11.44
CA SER A 183 1.88 4.98 11.59
C SER A 183 3.35 4.97 11.15
N ILE A 184 3.68 5.50 9.97
CA ILE A 184 5.06 5.59 9.49
C ILE A 184 5.87 6.58 10.33
N GLY A 185 5.31 7.75 10.65
CA GLY A 185 5.98 8.74 11.48
C GLY A 185 6.38 8.17 12.84
N LEU A 186 5.48 7.37 13.45
CA LEU A 186 5.75 6.65 14.69
C LEU A 186 6.79 5.54 14.52
N ALA A 187 6.69 4.74 13.45
CA ALA A 187 7.67 3.69 13.15
C ALA A 187 9.08 4.25 12.97
N ARG A 188 9.22 5.33 12.20
CA ARG A 188 10.49 6.02 12.00
C ARG A 188 11.03 6.59 13.32
N HIS A 189 10.20 7.24 14.12
CA HIS A 189 10.62 7.79 15.42
C HIS A 189 11.08 6.70 16.40
N ARG A 190 10.46 5.51 16.39
CA ARG A 190 10.87 4.38 17.24
C ARG A 190 12.20 3.76 16.80
N ASN A 191 12.42 3.63 15.49
CA ASN A 191 13.61 3.00 14.94
C ASN A 191 14.80 3.95 14.77
N LYS A 192 14.57 5.26 14.75
CA LYS A 192 15.61 6.30 14.85
C LYS A 192 15.03 7.55 15.50
N PRO A 193 15.08 7.61 16.82
CA PRO A 193 14.59 8.76 17.56
C PRO A 193 15.29 10.04 17.15
N ALA A 194 14.58 11.16 17.28
CA ALA A 194 15.20 12.48 17.12
C ALA A 194 16.40 12.63 18.07
N SER A 195 17.50 13.21 17.58
CA SER A 195 18.69 13.51 18.39
C SER A 195 18.39 14.52 19.50
N CYS A 196 17.40 15.40 19.30
CA CYS A 196 16.95 16.37 20.30
C CYS A 196 16.08 15.67 21.39
N PRO A 197 16.49 15.71 22.67
CA PRO A 197 15.74 15.06 23.76
C PRO A 197 14.34 15.60 23.94
N LEU A 198 14.14 16.91 23.75
CA LEU A 198 12.83 17.55 23.88
C LEU A 198 11.85 17.01 22.82
N CYS A 199 12.26 17.02 21.55
CA CYS A 199 11.46 16.47 20.45
C CYS A 199 11.16 14.99 20.66
N ARG A 200 12.11 14.24 21.23
CA ARG A 200 11.90 12.82 21.52
C ARG A 200 10.85 12.60 22.60
N THR A 201 10.91 13.37 23.69
CA THR A 201 9.96 13.27 24.80
C THR A 201 8.56 13.71 24.38
N THR A 202 8.43 14.82 23.65
CA THR A 202 7.12 15.30 23.17
C THR A 202 6.46 14.26 22.27
N ARG A 203 7.20 13.69 21.32
CA ARG A 203 6.73 12.61 20.44
C ARG A 203 6.29 11.36 21.18
N ASN A 204 7.00 10.99 22.24
CA ASN A 204 6.61 9.86 23.09
C ASN A 204 5.30 10.13 23.82
N ILE A 205 5.11 11.34 24.38
CA ILE A 205 3.87 11.73 25.07
C ILE A 205 2.69 11.75 24.10
N VAL A 206 2.88 12.31 22.90
CA VAL A 206 1.81 12.47 21.91
C VAL A 206 1.39 11.14 21.27
N THR A 207 2.25 10.11 21.34
CA THR A 207 1.98 8.77 20.77
C THR A 207 0.61 8.21 21.20
N GLY A 208 0.26 8.29 22.49
CA GLY A 208 -1.03 7.77 22.97
C GLY A 208 -2.24 8.54 22.40
N ALA A 209 -2.10 9.85 22.17
CA ALA A 209 -3.14 10.64 21.51
C ALA A 209 -3.26 10.31 20.02
N CYS A 210 -2.14 10.14 19.31
CA CYS A 210 -2.13 9.71 17.91
C CYS A 210 -2.78 8.33 17.73
N MET A 211 -2.53 7.38 18.63
CA MET A 211 -3.19 6.06 18.57
C MET A 211 -4.71 6.15 18.76
N ARG A 212 -5.20 7.08 19.60
CA ARG A 212 -6.63 7.35 19.75
C ARG A 212 -7.23 7.98 18.49
N VAL A 213 -6.51 8.90 17.84
CA VAL A 213 -6.94 9.46 16.54
C VAL A 213 -7.01 8.35 15.49
N LEU A 214 -5.98 7.52 15.40
CA LEU A 214 -5.92 6.43 14.43
C LEU A 214 -7.07 5.43 14.60
N ARG A 215 -7.41 5.08 15.84
CA ARG A 215 -8.57 4.22 16.15
C ARG A 215 -9.90 4.82 15.69
N LYS A 216 -10.06 6.14 15.80
CA LYS A 216 -11.27 6.84 15.31
C LYS A 216 -11.34 6.92 13.79
N LEU A 217 -10.19 6.93 13.12
CA LEU A 217 -10.10 6.97 11.66
C LEU A 217 -10.36 5.60 11.03
N GLN A 218 -10.13 4.50 11.77
CA GLN A 218 -10.33 3.16 11.25
C GLN A 218 -11.82 2.82 11.18
N PRO A 219 -12.36 2.52 9.98
CA PRO A 219 -13.72 2.04 9.78
C PRO A 219 -14.02 0.71 10.49
N LYS A 220 -15.30 0.30 10.44
CA LYS A 220 -15.77 -0.96 11.04
C LYS A 220 -15.13 -2.20 10.40
N HIS A 221 -14.97 -2.21 9.07
CA HIS A 221 -14.35 -3.31 8.32
C HIS A 221 -12.82 -3.43 8.55
N GLY A 222 -12.20 -2.52 9.31
CA GLY A 222 -10.79 -2.63 9.72
C GLY A 222 -9.77 -2.10 8.69
N GLY A 223 -10.10 -2.08 7.41
CA GLY A 223 -9.28 -1.46 6.36
C GLY A 223 -9.35 0.06 6.35
N PHE A 224 -8.36 0.73 5.78
CA PHE A 224 -8.39 2.17 5.55
C PHE A 224 -8.68 2.45 4.07
N LEU A 225 -9.77 3.16 3.80
CA LEU A 225 -10.24 3.54 2.45
C LEU A 225 -10.45 2.34 1.51
N GLU A 226 -10.77 1.17 2.07
CA GLU A 226 -10.94 -0.08 1.31
C GLU A 226 -9.71 -0.51 0.49
N ALA A 227 -8.55 0.12 0.74
CA ALA A 227 -7.32 -0.08 -0.01
C ALA A 227 -6.37 -1.01 0.75
N ALA A 228 -6.00 -2.13 0.12
CA ALA A 228 -5.05 -3.09 0.69
C ALA A 228 -3.66 -2.47 0.92
N PRO A 229 -3.06 -1.71 -0.02
CA PRO A 229 -1.72 -1.14 0.18
C PRO A 229 -1.67 -0.16 1.36
N LEU A 230 -2.65 0.73 1.47
CA LEU A 230 -2.67 1.75 2.52
C LEU A 230 -2.85 1.11 3.89
N THR A 231 -3.76 0.14 4.01
CA THR A 231 -3.96 -0.65 5.23
C THR A 231 -2.70 -1.42 5.61
N SER A 232 -2.00 -1.98 4.62
CA SER A 232 -0.74 -2.71 4.80
C SER A 232 0.36 -1.82 5.35
N PHE A 233 0.56 -0.63 4.78
CA PHE A 233 1.57 0.32 5.27
C PHE A 233 1.31 0.72 6.72
N VAL A 234 0.03 0.91 7.10
CA VAL A 234 -0.33 1.18 8.50
C VAL A 234 0.01 -0.01 9.38
N ALA A 235 -0.43 -1.21 9.03
CA ALA A 235 -0.24 -2.42 9.82
C ALA A 235 1.25 -2.77 10.01
N MET A 236 2.04 -2.81 8.93
CA MET A 236 3.48 -3.12 9.00
C MET A 236 4.25 -2.06 9.79
N SER A 237 3.88 -0.78 9.67
CA SER A 237 4.57 0.31 10.38
C SER A 237 4.24 0.30 11.86
N LEU A 238 2.98 0.05 12.23
CA LEU A 238 2.60 -0.13 13.64
C LEU A 238 3.28 -1.36 14.25
N ALA A 239 3.37 -2.45 13.50
CA ALA A 239 4.10 -3.64 13.91
C ALA A 239 5.59 -3.35 14.17
N ALA A 240 6.26 -2.65 13.25
CA ALA A 240 7.65 -2.21 13.38
C ALA A 240 7.86 -1.17 14.49
N ALA A 241 6.81 -0.44 14.89
CA ALA A 241 6.82 0.48 16.02
C ALA A 241 6.58 -0.20 17.38
N GLY A 242 6.34 -1.53 17.41
CA GLY A 242 6.07 -2.30 18.63
C GLY A 242 4.59 -2.40 19.01
N PHE A 243 3.67 -2.07 18.10
CA PHE A 243 2.21 -2.08 18.34
C PHE A 243 1.50 -3.23 17.61
N LYS A 244 2.13 -4.42 17.53
CA LYS A 244 1.56 -5.62 16.88
C LYS A 244 0.20 -6.03 17.47
N GLY A 245 0.09 -6.07 18.80
CA GLY A 245 -1.13 -6.45 19.51
C GLY A 245 -2.17 -5.33 19.69
N HIS A 246 -1.95 -4.13 19.12
CA HIS A 246 -2.93 -3.05 19.25
C HIS A 246 -4.16 -3.35 18.37
N GLU A 247 -5.36 -2.96 18.85
CA GLU A 247 -6.64 -3.18 18.15
C GLU A 247 -6.60 -2.73 16.69
N VAL A 248 -6.02 -1.56 16.41
CA VAL A 248 -5.91 -1.04 15.04
C VAL A 248 -5.11 -1.97 14.14
N THR A 249 -3.99 -2.50 14.64
CA THR A 249 -3.08 -3.36 13.88
C THR A 249 -3.72 -4.72 13.61
N THR A 250 -4.35 -5.30 14.63
CA THR A 250 -5.04 -6.60 14.51
C THR A 250 -6.23 -6.53 13.56
N ARG A 251 -7.05 -5.47 13.64
CA ARG A 251 -8.18 -5.27 12.70
C ARG A 251 -7.72 -4.97 11.28
N ALA A 252 -6.60 -4.26 11.11
CA ALA A 252 -6.00 -4.07 9.79
C ALA A 252 -5.50 -5.39 9.20
N ALA A 253 -4.91 -6.27 10.03
CA ALA A 253 -4.52 -7.60 9.60
C ALA A 253 -5.74 -8.47 9.21
N SER A 254 -6.83 -8.45 10.00
CA SER A 254 -8.07 -9.14 9.66
C SER A 254 -8.63 -8.71 8.31
N PHE A 255 -8.69 -7.39 8.05
CA PHE A 255 -9.08 -6.86 6.75
C PHE A 255 -8.22 -7.39 5.60
N LEU A 256 -6.90 -7.47 5.80
CA LEU A 256 -5.99 -7.99 4.79
C LEU A 256 -6.19 -9.49 4.56
N SER A 257 -6.31 -10.31 5.61
CA SER A 257 -6.54 -11.75 5.47
C SER A 257 -7.89 -12.04 4.80
N GLU A 258 -8.95 -11.30 5.16
CA GLU A 258 -10.27 -11.44 4.55
C GLU A 258 -10.30 -10.97 3.09
N GLY A 259 -9.41 -10.04 2.71
CA GLY A 259 -9.28 -9.50 1.36
C GLY A 259 -8.44 -10.35 0.39
N GLN A 260 -7.84 -11.47 0.83
CA GLN A 260 -7.05 -12.33 -0.06
C GLN A 260 -7.95 -13.05 -1.08
N ARG A 261 -7.52 -13.09 -2.34
CA ARG A 261 -8.16 -13.89 -3.38
C ARG A 261 -7.75 -15.36 -3.32
N SER A 262 -8.54 -16.22 -3.94
CA SER A 262 -8.26 -17.67 -4.01
C SER A 262 -6.93 -18.02 -4.69
N ASP A 263 -6.40 -17.14 -5.55
CA ASP A 263 -5.09 -17.31 -6.20
C ASP A 263 -3.91 -16.83 -5.34
N GLY A 264 -4.18 -16.23 -4.17
CA GLY A 264 -3.19 -15.68 -3.25
C GLY A 264 -2.94 -14.18 -3.40
N SER A 265 -3.56 -13.52 -4.38
CA SER A 265 -3.31 -12.11 -4.69
C SER A 265 -4.24 -11.14 -3.96
N TRP A 266 -3.87 -9.86 -3.97
CA TRP A 266 -4.72 -8.74 -3.54
C TRP A 266 -4.96 -7.75 -4.68
N PRO A 267 -6.15 -7.16 -4.78
CA PRO A 267 -6.36 -5.94 -5.56
C PRO A 267 -5.85 -4.71 -4.81
N ILE A 268 -5.67 -3.60 -5.56
CA ILE A 268 -5.37 -2.28 -4.96
C ILE A 268 -6.51 -1.80 -4.06
N ASP A 269 -7.75 -1.96 -4.53
CA ASP A 269 -8.97 -1.61 -3.80
C ASP A 269 -9.91 -2.83 -3.79
N THR A 270 -10.48 -3.09 -2.63
CA THR A 270 -11.34 -4.25 -2.37
C THR A 270 -12.75 -4.06 -2.92
N ASN A 271 -13.22 -2.82 -3.13
CA ASN A 271 -14.61 -2.60 -3.51
C ASN A 271 -14.83 -1.39 -4.44
N LEU A 272 -15.11 -1.68 -5.72
CA LEU A 272 -15.51 -0.68 -6.73
C LEU A 272 -17.03 -0.40 -6.79
N SER A 273 -17.82 -0.94 -5.87
CA SER A 273 -19.30 -0.96 -5.94
C SER A 273 -19.97 0.40 -6.08
N MET A 274 -19.30 1.51 -5.73
CA MET A 274 -19.82 2.84 -6.03
C MET A 274 -19.40 3.37 -7.41
N TRP A 275 -18.22 3.01 -7.88
CA TRP A 275 -17.64 3.59 -9.11
C TRP A 275 -18.17 2.93 -10.38
N VAL A 276 -18.26 1.61 -10.40
CA VAL A 276 -18.69 0.85 -11.59
C VAL A 276 -20.14 1.14 -11.96
N PRO A 277 -21.10 1.23 -11.02
CA PRO A 277 -22.47 1.63 -11.36
C PRO A 277 -22.56 3.05 -11.91
N ILE A 278 -21.82 4.02 -11.33
CA ILE A 278 -21.82 5.40 -11.82
C ILE A 278 -21.31 5.47 -13.26
N GLN A 279 -20.19 4.80 -13.57
CA GLN A 279 -19.65 4.80 -14.93
C GLN A 279 -20.55 4.04 -15.91
N SER A 280 -21.19 2.97 -15.48
CA SER A 280 -22.12 2.18 -16.30
C SER A 280 -23.37 2.98 -16.64
N VAL A 281 -23.95 3.72 -15.68
CA VAL A 281 -25.07 4.63 -15.91
C VAL A 281 -24.67 5.76 -16.86
N ASN A 282 -23.49 6.37 -16.65
CA ASN A 282 -22.98 7.42 -17.54
C ASN A 282 -22.79 6.91 -18.98
N ALA A 283 -22.24 5.70 -19.15
CA ALA A 283 -22.06 5.07 -20.45
C ALA A 283 -23.40 4.78 -21.14
N LEU A 284 -24.39 4.24 -20.42
CA LEU A 284 -25.74 4.01 -20.94
C LEU A 284 -26.44 5.31 -21.36
N SER A 285 -26.30 6.37 -20.58
CA SER A 285 -26.83 7.69 -20.89
C SER A 285 -26.27 8.24 -22.21
N ARG A 286 -24.95 8.14 -22.42
CA ARG A 286 -24.29 8.56 -23.67
C ARG A 286 -24.70 7.72 -24.88
N ILE A 287 -24.86 6.40 -24.71
CA ILE A 287 -25.34 5.51 -25.78
C ILE A 287 -26.78 5.88 -26.18
N HIS A 288 -27.62 6.26 -25.23
CA HIS A 288 -29.00 6.68 -25.50
C HIS A 288 -29.04 7.98 -26.32
N LEU A 289 -28.27 9.00 -25.91
CA LEU A 289 -28.19 10.29 -26.60
C LEU A 289 -27.69 10.18 -28.05
N ASN A 290 -26.70 9.32 -28.31
CA ASN A 290 -26.18 9.12 -29.67
C ASN A 290 -27.16 8.37 -30.59
N GLN A 291 -28.04 7.52 -30.05
CA GLN A 291 -29.08 6.85 -30.84
C GLN A 291 -30.18 7.81 -31.27
N ASP A 292 -30.52 8.78 -30.42
CA ASP A 292 -31.52 9.81 -30.75
C ASP A 292 -30.95 10.85 -31.73
N ALA A 293 -29.67 11.21 -31.63
CA ALA A 293 -29.00 12.09 -32.58
C ALA A 293 -28.83 11.47 -33.99
N SER A 294 -28.73 10.14 -34.09
CA SER A 294 -28.63 9.42 -35.38
C SER A 294 -29.98 9.20 -36.10
N LYS A 295 -31.09 9.64 -35.49
CA LYS A 295 -32.45 9.56 -36.03
C LYS A 295 -32.99 10.91 -36.53
N VAL A 296 -32.16 11.95 -36.52
CA VAL A 296 -32.40 13.26 -37.12
C VAL A 296 -31.54 13.36 -38.38
#